data_AF-A0A256VAN2-F1
#
_entry.id   AF-A0A256VAN2-F1
#
_cell.length_a   1.000
_cell.length_b   1.000
_cell.length_c   1.000
_cell.angle_alpha   90.00
_cell.angle_beta   90.00
_cell.angle_gamma   90.00
#
_symmetry.space_group_name_H-M   'P 1'
#
loop_
_entity.id
_entity.type
_entity.pdbx_description
1 polymer ?
#
loop_
_entity_poly.entity_id
_entity_poly.type
_entity_poly.pdbx_seq_one_letter_code
_entity_poly.pdbx_strand_id
1 'polypeptide(L)'
;MIIAVENSLAQHLHVNSQVIAPSELLETNVWTIRVTGEFMIIMNNLMSLPIIVRYPQRFNDSRSFIAAFKREFLRVLEVSPIPHAKIRMIRDAQFSKVVFTRQIQPETQQQLQMYQNLMMGPNSIIDWEKDPTNAEIALQLAEQTRITNKTTDEEYVVMDIFEDYSVTDFKVATHPKLNEHNRRYLYRSLSINDIMNATAVGEKILDDYQGYLESRGKSESIVDRDLDCAADYIGYCEALGESVLDDITLVYHYLINYEKLHNDRPTDTGFHSKSDAFREFGKFLRAEDLFSSEDYDLFVQAISQGIKDLGSKQRMYHLQRIIRDMQRQVRNQREHAIQYVNKQYTIYVELSDYHPKMWRRFTVSGDTRLDMLCFAILAAFNADGHHLFELHQGNTHYQLPILDSGFGQSKDITQSWVGDCNLDHEYSLVYDFGDMWNFKIKFEEVKPKRFPAHTGPQIVSGFGNGILDDIGGVKGLTQAAKDDPDINAPLNIPKFKNQWSRQIEKIRRSYE
;
A
#
# COMPACT_ATOMS: atom_id res chain seq x y z
N MET A 1 -0.05 21.55 24.37
CA MET A 1 0.79 22.29 23.41
C MET A 1 2.00 22.90 24.08
N ILE A 2 3.17 22.41 23.72
CA ILE A 2 4.44 23.05 24.04
C ILE A 2 4.96 23.73 22.77
N ILE A 3 5.40 24.98 22.86
CA ILE A 3 5.95 25.72 21.73
C ILE A 3 7.38 26.14 22.04
N ALA A 4 8.33 25.56 21.32
CA ALA A 4 9.72 25.96 21.36
C ALA A 4 9.96 27.16 20.42
N VAL A 5 10.48 28.25 20.98
CA VAL A 5 10.71 29.51 20.29
C VAL A 5 12.11 30.05 20.58
N GLU A 6 12.71 30.69 19.58
CA GLU A 6 13.96 31.42 19.76
C GLU A 6 13.79 32.61 20.72
N ASN A 7 14.88 32.98 21.39
CA ASN A 7 14.88 34.06 22.40
C ASN A 7 14.35 35.39 21.87
N SER A 8 14.76 35.76 20.65
CA SER A 8 14.33 37.00 19.99
C SER A 8 12.82 37.04 19.75
N LEU A 9 12.26 35.93 19.28
CA LEU A 9 10.82 35.79 19.06
C LEU A 9 10.04 35.79 20.38
N ALA A 10 10.54 35.10 21.41
CA ALA A 10 9.91 35.10 22.73
C ALA A 10 9.84 36.52 23.32
N GLN A 11 10.89 37.33 23.14
CA GLN A 11 10.90 38.74 23.54
C GLN A 11 9.88 39.56 22.74
N HIS A 12 9.86 39.38 21.41
CA HIS A 12 8.91 40.09 20.53
C HIS A 12 7.45 39.80 20.86
N LEU A 13 7.11 38.55 21.21
CA LEU A 13 5.76 38.13 21.56
C LEU A 13 5.39 38.31 23.04
N HIS A 14 6.29 38.91 23.85
CA HIS A 14 6.13 39.08 25.30
C HIS A 14 5.82 37.77 26.04
N VAL A 15 6.53 36.69 25.68
CA VAL A 15 6.33 35.34 26.20
C VAL A 15 7.26 35.06 27.39
N ASN A 16 6.67 34.52 28.46
CA ASN A 16 7.41 33.93 29.57
C ASN A 16 7.70 32.45 29.27
N SER A 17 8.91 32.18 28.78
CA SER A 17 9.39 30.81 28.52
C SER A 17 9.75 30.07 29.80
N GLN A 18 9.46 28.78 29.84
CA GLN A 18 9.78 27.88 30.95
C GLN A 18 10.80 26.82 30.49
N VAL A 19 11.53 26.24 31.44
CA VAL A 19 12.37 25.06 31.18
C VAL A 19 11.50 23.82 31.32
N ILE A 20 11.59 22.93 30.34
CA ILE A 20 10.79 21.72 30.22
C ILE A 20 11.72 20.50 30.18
N ALA A 21 11.25 19.36 30.68
CA ALA A 21 12.01 18.11 30.61
C ALA A 21 12.23 17.70 29.14
N PRO A 22 13.43 17.25 28.74
CA PRO A 22 13.69 16.84 27.35
C PRO A 22 12.73 15.78 26.81
N SER A 23 12.22 14.89 27.68
CA SER A 23 11.23 13.87 27.34
C SER A 23 9.87 14.44 26.93
N GLU A 24 9.44 15.55 27.53
CA GLU A 24 8.18 16.22 27.18
C GLU A 24 8.26 16.91 25.81
N LEU A 25 9.47 17.14 25.27
CA LEU A 25 9.67 17.68 23.91
C LEU A 25 9.44 16.65 22.80
N LEU A 26 9.21 15.39 23.17
CA LEU A 26 8.94 14.27 22.26
C LEU A 26 7.44 13.93 22.18
N GLU A 27 6.56 14.74 22.77
CA GLU A 27 5.11 14.56 22.66
C GLU A 27 4.54 15.05 21.31
N THR A 28 3.43 14.48 20.88
CA THR A 28 2.70 14.84 19.64
C THR A 28 2.14 16.26 19.64
N ASN A 29 2.10 16.94 20.79
CA ASN A 29 1.58 18.29 20.95
C ASN A 29 2.69 19.37 21.00
N VAL A 30 3.93 18.99 20.69
CA VAL A 30 5.10 19.87 20.76
C VAL A 30 5.39 20.45 19.39
N TRP A 31 5.59 21.75 19.33
CA TRP A 31 5.80 22.52 18.12
C TRP A 31 7.04 23.38 18.24
N THR A 32 7.80 23.54 17.17
CA THR A 32 8.95 24.44 17.13
C THR A 32 8.80 25.47 16.02
N ILE A 33 9.15 26.71 16.33
CA ILE A 33 9.01 27.83 15.43
C ILE A 33 10.34 28.23 14.82
N ARG A 34 10.31 28.51 13.51
CA ARG A 34 11.35 29.25 12.81
C ARG A 34 10.78 30.43 12.04
N VAL A 35 11.39 31.61 12.19
CA VAL A 35 11.07 32.78 11.37
C VAL A 35 12.04 32.85 10.20
N THR A 36 11.52 33.04 8.98
CA THR A 36 12.30 33.15 7.75
C THR A 36 11.72 34.24 6.85
N GLY A 37 12.31 35.43 6.91
CA GLY A 37 11.83 36.60 6.16
C GLY A 37 10.40 36.96 6.57
N GLU A 38 9.50 36.96 5.59
CA GLU A 38 8.07 37.27 5.80
C GLU A 38 7.23 36.07 6.27
N PHE A 39 7.87 34.93 6.57
CA PHE A 39 7.18 33.70 6.94
C PHE A 39 7.63 33.19 8.31
N MET A 40 6.73 32.45 8.94
CA MET A 40 7.00 31.66 10.11
C MET A 40 6.60 30.21 9.82
N ILE A 41 7.55 29.29 9.99
CA ILE A 41 7.35 27.84 9.88
C ILE A 41 7.17 27.31 11.30
N ILE A 42 6.02 26.72 11.58
CA ILE A 42 5.67 26.12 12.87
C ILE A 42 5.55 24.62 12.63
N MET A 43 6.52 23.86 13.09
CA MET A 43 6.61 22.43 12.77
C MET A 43 6.28 21.59 14.00
N ASN A 44 5.46 20.56 13.83
CA ASN A 44 5.26 19.57 14.88
C ASN A 44 6.56 18.79 15.08
N ASN A 45 7.03 18.62 16.31
CA ASN A 45 8.35 18.01 16.54
C ASN A 45 8.40 16.51 16.23
N LEU A 46 7.29 15.80 16.44
CA LEU A 46 7.24 14.35 16.26
C LEU A 46 6.79 13.97 14.85
N MET A 47 5.69 14.56 14.38
CA MET A 47 5.13 14.28 13.05
C MET A 47 5.87 15.02 11.94
N SER A 48 6.64 16.06 12.27
CA SER A 48 7.22 17.04 11.34
C SER A 48 6.21 17.80 10.48
N LEU A 49 4.90 17.72 10.74
CA LEU A 49 3.90 18.48 10.00
C LEU A 49 4.17 20.00 10.11
N PRO A 50 4.43 20.71 8.99
CA PRO A 50 4.68 22.14 9.00
C PRO A 50 3.38 22.94 8.88
N ILE A 51 3.29 24.06 9.59
CA ILE A 51 2.22 25.06 9.50
C ILE A 51 2.85 26.41 9.20
N ILE A 52 2.30 27.11 8.21
CA ILE A 52 2.87 28.34 7.68
C ILE A 52 2.03 29.54 8.09
N VAL A 53 2.70 30.59 8.58
CA VAL A 53 2.09 31.87 8.90
C VAL A 53 2.86 32.99 8.18
N ARG A 54 2.16 33.80 7.37
CA ARG A 54 2.70 34.99 6.69
C ARG A 54 2.69 36.22 7.62
N TYR A 55 3.64 37.12 7.38
CA TYR A 55 3.81 38.40 8.05
C TYR A 55 3.90 38.33 9.59
N PRO A 56 4.82 37.52 10.15
CA PRO A 56 4.93 37.33 11.59
C PRO A 56 5.22 38.61 12.38
N GLN A 57 5.82 39.62 11.74
CA GLN A 57 6.08 40.95 12.31
C GLN A 57 4.82 41.72 12.72
N ARG A 58 3.63 41.26 12.32
CA ARG A 58 2.35 41.89 12.70
C ARG A 58 1.87 41.46 14.08
N PHE A 59 2.48 40.44 14.69
CA PHE A 59 2.08 39.96 16.02
C PHE A 59 2.73 40.79 17.11
N ASN A 60 1.91 41.42 17.95
CA ASN A 60 2.41 42.24 19.07
C ASN A 60 2.43 41.45 20.39
N ASP A 61 1.82 40.28 20.43
CA ASP A 61 1.72 39.46 21.63
C ASP A 61 1.46 37.98 21.28
N SER A 62 1.72 37.11 22.25
CA SER A 62 1.50 35.67 22.12
C SER A 62 0.06 35.26 21.80
N ARG A 63 -0.97 35.99 22.25
CA ARG A 63 -2.37 35.64 21.97
C ARG A 63 -2.71 35.84 20.50
N SER A 64 -2.27 36.96 19.92
CA SER A 64 -2.45 37.27 18.50
C SER A 64 -1.76 36.23 17.61
N PHE A 65 -0.56 35.81 17.98
CA PHE A 65 0.18 34.73 17.33
C PHE A 65 -0.58 33.40 17.43
N ILE A 66 -1.00 32.98 18.63
CA ILE A 66 -1.69 31.69 18.83
C ILE A 66 -3.02 31.65 18.06
N ALA A 67 -3.75 32.76 18.00
CA ALA A 67 -4.97 32.85 17.21
C ALA A 67 -4.70 32.66 15.71
N ALA A 68 -3.61 33.25 15.20
CA ALA A 68 -3.19 33.05 13.81
C ALA A 68 -2.75 31.60 13.57
N PHE A 69 -1.92 31.04 14.44
CA PHE A 69 -1.46 29.65 14.33
C PHE A 69 -2.65 28.67 14.31
N LYS A 70 -3.57 28.78 15.28
CA LYS A 70 -4.77 27.93 15.34
C LYS A 70 -5.61 28.01 14.07
N ARG A 71 -5.73 29.21 13.48
CA ARG A 71 -6.46 29.40 12.22
C ARG A 71 -5.76 28.73 11.04
N GLU A 72 -4.45 28.91 10.90
CA GLU A 72 -3.72 28.28 9.79
C GLU A 72 -3.64 26.75 9.97
N PHE A 73 -3.54 26.24 11.21
CA PHE A 73 -3.64 24.81 11.50
C PHE A 73 -4.99 24.24 11.09
N LEU A 74 -6.09 24.91 11.44
CA LEU A 74 -7.44 24.52 11.02
C LEU A 74 -7.57 24.47 9.49
N ARG A 75 -7.04 25.47 8.78
CA ARG A 75 -7.07 25.49 7.32
C ARG A 75 -6.33 24.29 6.72
N VAL A 76 -5.17 23.93 7.28
CA VAL A 76 -4.43 22.73 6.86
C VAL A 76 -5.27 21.47 7.08
N LEU A 77 -5.93 21.32 8.25
CA LEU A 77 -6.82 20.19 8.50
C LEU A 77 -7.99 20.12 7.51
N GLU A 78 -8.60 21.27 7.18
CA GLU A 78 -9.76 21.38 6.27
C GLU A 78 -9.43 21.00 4.82
N VAL A 79 -8.18 21.14 4.40
CA VAL A 79 -7.72 20.74 3.05
C VAL A 79 -6.91 19.43 3.05
N SER A 80 -6.70 18.82 4.22
CA SER A 80 -6.06 17.51 4.37
C SER A 80 -7.08 16.38 4.22
N PRO A 81 -6.64 15.15 3.87
CA PRO A 81 -7.51 13.98 3.77
C PRO A 81 -7.93 13.47 5.17
N ILE A 82 -8.69 14.27 5.91
CA ILE A 82 -9.12 13.97 7.28
C ILE A 82 -10.65 14.11 7.37
N PRO A 83 -11.35 13.16 8.02
CA PRO A 83 -12.78 13.30 8.29
C PRO A 83 -13.09 14.58 9.07
N HIS A 84 -14.08 15.36 8.64
CA HIS A 84 -14.46 16.59 9.33
C HIS A 84 -14.81 16.37 10.81
N ALA A 85 -15.37 15.21 11.14
CA ALA A 85 -15.69 14.82 12.52
C ALA A 85 -14.45 14.79 13.43
N LYS A 86 -13.26 14.49 12.89
CA LYS A 86 -12.00 14.43 13.64
C LYS A 86 -11.32 15.79 13.82
N ILE A 87 -11.58 16.76 12.93
CA ILE A 87 -10.88 18.08 12.92
C ILE A 87 -10.92 18.75 14.29
N ARG A 88 -12.09 18.76 14.93
CA ARG A 88 -12.26 19.37 16.25
C ARG A 88 -11.46 18.63 17.33
N MET A 89 -11.47 17.31 17.30
CA MET A 89 -10.77 16.47 18.28
C MET A 89 -9.25 16.67 18.18
N ILE A 90 -8.71 16.62 16.95
CA ILE A 90 -7.30 16.85 16.67
C ILE A 90 -6.89 18.23 17.15
N ARG A 91 -7.66 19.26 16.79
CA ARG A 91 -7.43 20.63 17.25
C ARG A 91 -7.44 20.76 18.76
N ASP A 92 -8.43 20.19 19.43
CA ASP A 92 -8.58 20.35 20.88
C ASP A 92 -7.47 19.61 21.64
N ALA A 93 -7.02 18.44 21.15
CA ALA A 93 -5.85 17.75 21.68
C ALA A 93 -4.55 18.55 21.48
N GLN A 94 -4.35 19.11 20.28
CA GLN A 94 -3.16 19.88 19.96
C GLN A 94 -3.08 21.21 20.74
N PHE A 95 -4.21 21.83 21.09
CA PHE A 95 -4.28 23.16 21.70
C PHE A 95 -4.82 23.18 23.16
N SER A 96 -4.88 22.05 23.84
CA SER A 96 -5.47 21.90 25.19
C SER A 96 -4.88 22.84 26.26
N LYS A 97 -3.56 23.05 26.25
CA LYS A 97 -2.82 23.99 27.10
C LYS A 97 -1.63 24.55 26.33
N VAL A 98 -1.31 25.83 26.49
CA VAL A 98 -0.18 26.49 25.81
C VAL A 98 0.94 26.77 26.81
N VAL A 99 2.13 26.22 26.56
CA VAL A 99 3.37 26.47 27.29
C VAL A 99 4.45 26.83 26.28
N PHE A 100 5.33 27.77 26.60
CA PHE A 100 6.46 28.13 25.76
C PHE A 100 7.78 27.72 26.40
N THR A 101 8.73 27.26 25.58
CA THR A 101 10.10 26.93 25.99
C THR A 101 11.11 27.52 25.02
N ARG A 102 12.36 27.65 25.47
CA ARG A 102 13.52 28.05 24.64
C ARG A 102 14.38 26.85 24.24
N GLN A 103 14.06 25.65 24.72
CA GLN A 103 14.79 24.43 24.39
C GLN A 103 14.32 23.92 23.02
N ILE A 104 15.24 23.87 22.06
CA ILE A 104 15.02 23.31 20.73
C ILE A 104 16.01 22.15 20.55
N GLN A 105 15.51 20.98 20.14
CA GLN A 105 16.39 19.84 19.86
C GLN A 105 17.17 20.07 18.55
N PRO A 106 18.46 19.65 18.47
CA PRO A 106 19.27 19.85 17.27
C PRO A 106 18.65 19.26 15.99
N GLU A 107 18.01 18.09 16.08
CA GLU A 107 17.35 17.41 14.95
C GLU A 107 16.17 18.23 14.43
N THR A 108 15.34 18.75 15.34
CA THR A 108 14.25 19.67 15.01
C THR A 108 14.77 20.93 14.30
N GLN A 109 15.91 21.47 14.75
CA GLN A 109 16.53 22.64 14.13
C GLN A 109 17.03 22.34 12.71
N GLN A 110 17.57 21.15 12.46
CA GLN A 110 17.96 20.70 11.12
C GLN A 110 16.74 20.55 10.21
N GLN A 111 15.65 19.96 10.70
CA GLN A 111 14.43 19.77 9.92
C GLN A 111 13.78 21.12 9.53
N LEU A 112 13.72 22.07 10.46
CA LEU A 112 13.25 23.43 10.17
C LEU A 112 14.13 24.14 9.13
N GLN A 113 15.43 23.84 9.08
CA GLN A 113 16.32 24.36 8.04
C GLN A 113 16.01 23.75 6.68
N MET A 114 15.71 22.45 6.66
CA MET A 114 15.28 21.78 5.44
C MET A 114 13.98 22.41 4.91
N TYR A 115 12.98 22.64 5.76
CA TYR A 115 11.74 23.31 5.36
C TYR A 115 11.97 24.73 4.83
N GLN A 116 12.83 25.51 5.49
CA GLN A 116 13.21 26.83 5.00
C GLN A 116 13.86 26.75 3.61
N ASN A 117 14.74 25.77 3.37
CA ASN A 117 15.40 25.59 2.07
C ASN A 117 14.42 25.14 0.98
N LEU A 118 13.47 24.26 1.30
CA LEU A 118 12.39 23.84 0.39
C LEU A 118 11.40 24.97 0.07
N MET A 119 11.27 25.96 0.96
CA MET A 119 10.36 27.08 0.74
C MET A 119 11.05 28.26 0.04
N MET A 120 12.28 28.60 0.44
CA MET A 120 12.96 29.86 0.07
C MET A 120 14.36 29.66 -0.53
N GLY A 121 14.87 28.43 -0.56
CA GLY A 121 16.21 28.12 -1.03
C GLY A 121 16.31 27.92 -2.56
N PRO A 122 17.51 27.62 -3.07
CA PRO A 122 17.73 27.39 -4.51
C PRO A 122 16.94 26.18 -5.06
N ASN A 123 16.57 25.24 -4.18
CA ASN A 123 15.75 24.08 -4.51
C ASN A 123 14.30 24.26 -4.02
N SER A 124 13.79 25.50 -4.02
CA SER A 124 12.42 25.76 -3.60
C SER A 124 11.44 24.99 -4.48
N ILE A 125 10.49 24.33 -3.83
CA ILE A 125 9.41 23.58 -4.50
C ILE A 125 8.14 24.43 -4.69
N ILE A 126 8.13 25.65 -4.13
CA ILE A 126 6.95 26.50 -4.07
C ILE A 126 6.89 27.36 -5.33
N ASP A 127 5.82 27.17 -6.10
CA ASP A 127 5.51 28.00 -7.25
C ASP A 127 4.80 29.28 -6.80
N TRP A 128 5.59 30.32 -6.53
CA TRP A 128 5.09 31.61 -6.05
C TRP A 128 4.25 32.38 -7.07
N GLU A 129 4.34 32.07 -8.37
CA GLU A 129 3.51 32.73 -9.40
C GLU A 129 2.03 32.43 -9.25
N LYS A 130 1.70 31.31 -8.60
CA LYS A 130 0.31 30.88 -8.33
C LYS A 130 -0.31 31.52 -7.09
N ASP A 131 0.44 32.35 -6.35
CA ASP A 131 0.08 32.88 -5.02
C ASP A 131 -0.57 31.82 -4.10
N PRO A 132 0.16 30.74 -3.77
CA PRO A 132 -0.41 29.64 -3.01
C PRO A 132 -0.78 30.09 -1.59
N THR A 133 -1.91 29.60 -1.09
CA THR A 133 -2.34 29.82 0.29
C THR A 133 -1.35 29.19 1.27
N ASN A 134 -1.35 29.65 2.54
CA ASN A 134 -0.48 29.08 3.57
C ASN A 134 -0.67 27.57 3.76
N ALA A 135 -1.91 27.09 3.62
CA ALA A 135 -2.23 25.68 3.74
C ALA A 135 -1.68 24.87 2.56
N GLU A 136 -1.75 25.40 1.34
CA GLU A 136 -1.13 24.77 0.17
C GLU A 136 0.40 24.70 0.29
N ILE A 137 1.05 25.76 0.80
CA ILE A 137 2.48 25.75 1.07
C ILE A 137 2.83 24.69 2.11
N ALA A 138 2.11 24.67 3.24
CA ALA A 138 2.29 23.69 4.32
C ALA A 138 2.21 22.26 3.79
N LEU A 139 1.18 21.97 3.01
CA LEU A 139 0.96 20.63 2.49
C LEU A 139 1.98 20.25 1.41
N GLN A 140 2.39 21.14 0.51
CA GLN A 140 3.47 20.88 -0.45
C GLN A 140 4.80 20.54 0.27
N LEU A 141 5.11 21.26 1.35
CA LEU A 141 6.30 20.99 2.16
C LEU A 141 6.19 19.64 2.86
N ALA A 142 5.07 19.35 3.51
CA ALA A 142 4.81 18.08 4.19
C ALA A 142 4.97 16.90 3.22
N GLU A 143 4.40 17.03 2.04
CA GLU A 143 4.46 16.02 0.99
C GLU A 143 5.87 15.74 0.48
N GLN A 144 6.70 16.75 0.26
CA GLN A 144 8.06 16.55 -0.26
C GLN A 144 9.05 16.12 0.83
N THR A 145 8.60 16.09 2.09
CA THR A 145 9.45 15.76 3.23
C THR A 145 9.34 14.29 3.57
N ARG A 146 10.51 13.66 3.69
CA ARG A 146 10.65 12.30 4.20
C ARG A 146 11.37 12.31 5.54
N ILE A 147 10.95 11.41 6.40
CA ILE A 147 11.62 11.10 7.67
C ILE A 147 12.07 9.64 7.59
N THR A 148 13.34 9.39 7.91
CA THR A 148 13.87 8.04 8.05
C THR A 148 13.66 7.56 9.47
N ASN A 149 13.00 6.42 9.65
CA ASN A 149 12.92 5.77 10.94
C ASN A 149 14.29 5.16 11.26
N LYS A 150 14.93 5.68 12.31
CA LYS A 150 16.29 5.28 12.73
C LYS A 150 16.40 3.81 13.16
N THR A 151 15.28 3.13 13.42
CA THR A 151 15.24 1.75 13.88
C THR A 151 15.04 0.77 12.72
N THR A 152 14.19 1.12 11.75
CA THR A 152 13.83 0.25 10.62
C THR A 152 14.52 0.64 9.31
N ASP A 153 15.18 1.79 9.26
CA ASP A 153 15.75 2.43 8.06
C ASP A 153 14.70 2.74 6.97
N GLU A 154 13.42 2.67 7.31
CA GLU A 154 12.33 2.97 6.39
C GLU A 154 12.08 4.48 6.31
N GLU A 155 11.93 4.99 5.09
CA GLU A 155 11.48 6.36 4.85
C GLU A 155 9.95 6.45 4.81
N TYR A 156 9.41 7.41 5.55
CA TYR A 156 7.98 7.76 5.56
C TYR A 156 7.79 9.19 5.10
N VAL A 157 6.69 9.44 4.38
CA VAL A 157 6.28 10.80 4.03
C VAL A 157 5.57 11.41 5.23
N VAL A 158 5.84 12.68 5.53
CA VAL A 158 5.22 13.37 6.69
C VAL A 158 3.69 13.35 6.66
N MET A 159 3.10 13.43 5.47
CA MET A 159 1.64 13.35 5.33
C MET A 159 1.08 11.97 5.70
N ASP A 160 1.80 10.89 5.43
CA ASP A 160 1.35 9.54 5.79
C ASP A 160 1.38 9.37 7.31
N ILE A 161 2.46 9.82 7.96
CA ILE A 161 2.57 9.84 9.44
C ILE A 161 1.43 10.62 10.07
N PHE A 162 1.05 11.75 9.46
CA PHE A 162 -0.02 12.59 9.95
C PHE A 162 -1.41 11.96 9.73
N GLU A 163 -1.63 11.30 8.59
CA GLU A 163 -2.85 10.52 8.33
C GLU A 163 -2.97 9.39 9.35
N ASP A 164 -1.91 8.61 9.58
CA ASP A 164 -1.87 7.53 10.57
C ASP A 164 -2.21 8.04 11.96
N TYR A 165 -1.55 9.11 12.41
CA TYR A 165 -1.86 9.78 13.69
C TYR A 165 -3.34 10.18 13.79
N SER A 166 -3.94 10.67 12.71
CA SER A 166 -5.35 11.04 12.70
C SER A 166 -6.28 9.81 12.83
N VAL A 167 -5.88 8.67 12.26
CA VAL A 167 -6.62 7.41 12.31
C VAL A 167 -6.48 6.77 13.69
N THR A 168 -5.26 6.64 14.20
CA THR A 168 -4.95 5.87 15.42
C THR A 168 -5.34 6.59 16.71
N ASP A 169 -5.09 7.89 16.80
CA ASP A 169 -5.22 8.64 18.06
C ASP A 169 -6.60 9.29 18.24
N PHE A 170 -7.39 9.37 17.18
CA PHE A 170 -8.68 10.09 17.18
C PHE A 170 -9.81 9.25 16.60
N LYS A 171 -10.28 8.29 17.39
CA LYS A 171 -11.44 7.46 17.01
C LYS A 171 -12.76 8.17 17.28
N VAL A 172 -13.65 8.17 16.29
CA VAL A 172 -15.05 8.56 16.48
C VAL A 172 -15.84 7.31 16.79
N ALA A 173 -15.73 6.84 18.03
CA ALA A 173 -16.38 5.62 18.48
C ALA A 173 -17.90 5.72 18.34
N THR A 174 -18.53 4.59 18.01
CA THR A 174 -20.00 4.49 17.98
C THR A 174 -20.61 4.78 19.34
N HIS A 175 -21.73 5.51 19.35
CA HIS A 175 -22.47 5.82 20.56
C HIS A 175 -23.57 4.80 20.85
N PRO A 176 -23.23 3.65 21.45
CA PRO A 176 -24.12 3.08 22.46
C PRO A 176 -23.53 3.29 23.85
N LYS A 177 -24.33 3.81 24.78
CA LYS A 177 -24.11 3.46 26.20
C LYS A 177 -23.99 1.94 26.20
N LEU A 178 -22.83 1.35 26.55
CA LEU A 178 -22.60 -0.11 26.65
C LEU A 178 -23.90 -0.84 26.97
N ASN A 179 -24.65 -1.25 25.95
CA ASN A 179 -25.95 -1.86 26.11
C ASN A 179 -25.76 -3.36 25.92
N GLU A 180 -26.70 -4.12 26.45
CA GLU A 180 -26.73 -5.58 26.35
C GLU A 180 -26.75 -6.07 24.88
N HIS A 181 -27.09 -5.18 23.94
CA HIS A 181 -27.14 -5.44 22.51
C HIS A 181 -25.76 -5.47 21.85
N ASN A 182 -24.89 -4.48 22.09
CA ASN A 182 -23.49 -4.51 21.65
C ASN A 182 -22.71 -5.70 22.22
N ARG A 183 -23.10 -6.16 23.42
CA ARG A 183 -22.51 -7.38 24.00
C ARG A 183 -22.78 -8.62 23.17
N ARG A 184 -23.87 -8.69 22.40
CA ARG A 184 -24.18 -9.86 21.55
C ARG A 184 -23.21 -10.02 20.38
N TYR A 185 -22.71 -8.89 19.86
CA TYR A 185 -21.72 -8.87 18.78
C TYR A 185 -20.29 -8.94 19.32
N LEU A 186 -20.01 -8.33 20.47
CA LEU A 186 -18.68 -8.36 21.10
C LEU A 186 -18.41 -9.61 21.94
N TYR A 187 -19.46 -10.29 22.44
CA TYR A 187 -19.36 -11.48 23.28
C TYR A 187 -20.22 -12.62 22.76
N ARG A 188 -19.60 -13.79 22.58
CA ARG A 188 -20.23 -14.98 21.98
C ARG A 188 -21.33 -15.59 22.85
N SER A 189 -21.38 -15.24 24.14
CA SER A 189 -22.32 -15.81 25.10
C SER A 189 -22.70 -14.81 26.19
N LEU A 190 -23.75 -15.10 26.95
CA LEU A 190 -24.12 -14.36 28.18
C LEU A 190 -23.00 -14.36 29.25
N SER A 191 -21.83 -14.95 28.95
CA SER A 191 -20.62 -14.95 29.76
C SER A 191 -19.71 -13.77 29.38
N ILE A 192 -19.29 -13.01 30.38
CA ILE A 192 -18.34 -11.88 30.29
C ILE A 192 -16.94 -12.29 29.77
N ASN A 193 -16.65 -13.58 29.59
CA ASN A 193 -15.30 -14.08 29.33
C ASN A 193 -14.97 -14.39 27.85
N ASP A 194 -15.92 -14.33 26.93
CA ASP A 194 -15.69 -14.63 25.50
C ASP A 194 -15.72 -13.35 24.65
N ILE A 195 -14.61 -12.61 24.55
CA ILE A 195 -14.52 -11.47 23.62
C ILE A 195 -14.26 -12.00 22.20
N MET A 196 -15.11 -11.62 21.23
CA MET A 196 -14.89 -11.91 19.82
C MET A 196 -13.79 -11.01 19.24
N ASN A 197 -12.93 -11.57 18.38
CA ASN A 197 -11.96 -10.77 17.62
C ASN A 197 -12.68 -10.04 16.46
N ALA A 198 -12.01 -9.04 15.86
CA ALA A 198 -12.60 -8.20 14.80
C ALA A 198 -13.21 -9.02 13.65
N THR A 199 -12.53 -10.10 13.21
CA THR A 199 -13.02 -11.02 12.17
C THR A 199 -14.32 -11.72 12.52
N ALA A 200 -14.44 -12.26 13.74
CA ALA A 200 -15.69 -12.90 14.15
C ALA A 200 -16.84 -11.89 14.27
N VAL A 201 -16.55 -10.64 14.66
CA VAL A 201 -17.54 -9.56 14.69
C VAL A 201 -17.99 -9.21 13.28
N GLY A 202 -17.05 -9.12 12.33
CA GLY A 202 -17.30 -8.86 10.92
C GLY A 202 -18.20 -9.89 10.26
N GLU A 203 -17.87 -11.18 10.40
CA GLU A 203 -18.69 -12.30 9.90
C GLU A 203 -20.13 -12.22 10.44
N LYS A 204 -20.28 -11.96 11.74
CA LYS A 204 -21.61 -11.89 12.36
C LYS A 204 -22.44 -10.72 11.83
N ILE A 205 -21.81 -9.57 11.65
CA ILE A 205 -22.44 -8.37 11.06
C ILE A 205 -22.89 -8.64 9.62
N LEU A 206 -22.10 -9.37 8.84
CA LEU A 206 -22.45 -9.74 7.46
C LEU A 206 -23.64 -10.71 7.39
N ASP A 207 -23.65 -11.75 8.23
CA ASP A 207 -24.77 -12.70 8.32
C ASP A 207 -26.09 -11.99 8.65
N ASP A 208 -26.07 -11.11 9.65
CA ASP A 208 -27.25 -10.36 10.06
C ASP A 208 -27.65 -9.30 9.01
N TYR A 209 -26.68 -8.72 8.31
CA TYR A 209 -26.93 -7.79 7.21
C TYR A 209 -27.58 -8.47 6.00
N GLN A 210 -27.14 -9.69 5.65
CA GLN A 210 -27.78 -10.48 4.62
C GLN A 210 -29.26 -10.71 4.95
N GLY A 211 -29.56 -11.21 6.16
CA GLY A 211 -30.92 -11.43 6.63
C GLY A 211 -31.77 -10.15 6.65
N TYR A 212 -31.15 -9.01 7.00
CA TYR A 212 -31.79 -7.70 6.94
C TYR A 212 -32.20 -7.32 5.51
N LEU A 213 -31.34 -7.54 4.51
CA LEU A 213 -31.63 -7.21 3.11
C LEU A 213 -32.71 -8.13 2.55
N GLU A 214 -32.61 -9.44 2.81
CA GLU A 214 -33.59 -10.45 2.38
C GLU A 214 -34.99 -10.20 2.98
N SER A 215 -35.07 -9.88 4.28
CA SER A 215 -36.34 -9.59 4.96
C SER A 215 -37.08 -8.38 4.39
N ARG A 216 -36.36 -7.50 3.68
CA ARG A 216 -36.93 -6.33 2.99
C ARG A 216 -37.23 -6.57 1.52
N GLY A 217 -37.09 -7.80 1.03
CA GLY A 217 -37.44 -8.18 -0.33
C GLY A 217 -36.52 -7.54 -1.38
N LYS A 218 -35.24 -7.29 -1.04
CA LYS A 218 -34.23 -6.88 -2.03
C LYS A 218 -33.99 -8.02 -3.03
N SER A 219 -33.66 -7.70 -4.28
CA SER A 219 -33.28 -8.72 -5.26
C SER A 219 -31.92 -9.31 -4.92
N GLU A 220 -31.68 -10.56 -5.32
CA GLU A 220 -30.41 -11.28 -5.14
C GLU A 220 -29.20 -10.43 -5.60
N SER A 221 -29.30 -9.82 -6.78
CA SER A 221 -28.25 -8.92 -7.30
C SER A 221 -27.96 -7.69 -6.45
N ILE A 222 -28.94 -7.17 -5.70
CA ILE A 222 -28.73 -6.05 -4.78
C ILE A 222 -28.16 -6.56 -3.46
N VAL A 223 -28.61 -7.73 -3.00
CA VAL A 223 -28.08 -8.40 -1.82
C VAL A 223 -26.59 -8.67 -1.98
N ASP A 224 -26.20 -9.33 -3.07
CA ASP A 224 -24.80 -9.66 -3.37
C ASP A 224 -23.93 -8.40 -3.43
N ARG A 225 -24.37 -7.39 -4.20
CA ARG A 225 -23.64 -6.12 -4.34
C ARG A 225 -23.43 -5.40 -3.01
N ASP A 226 -24.48 -5.31 -2.19
CA ASP A 226 -24.44 -4.58 -0.93
C ASP A 226 -23.60 -5.35 0.11
N LEU A 227 -23.71 -6.68 0.14
CA LEU A 227 -22.85 -7.56 0.95
C LEU A 227 -21.39 -7.46 0.55
N ASP A 228 -21.06 -7.54 -0.74
CA ASP A 228 -19.69 -7.42 -1.23
C ASP A 228 -19.07 -6.08 -0.80
N CYS A 229 -19.83 -4.99 -0.91
CA CYS A 229 -19.37 -3.68 -0.46
C CYS A 229 -19.15 -3.61 1.06
N ALA A 230 -20.04 -4.22 1.85
CA ALA A 230 -19.91 -4.25 3.30
C ALA A 230 -18.73 -5.16 3.73
N ALA A 231 -18.57 -6.33 3.11
CA ALA A 231 -17.52 -7.29 3.41
C ALA A 231 -16.14 -6.72 3.11
N ASP A 232 -15.99 -6.05 1.97
CA ASP A 232 -14.75 -5.39 1.59
C ASP A 232 -14.36 -4.26 2.57
N TYR A 233 -15.34 -3.44 2.96
CA TYR A 233 -15.12 -2.41 3.98
C TYR A 233 -14.80 -2.98 5.38
N ILE A 234 -15.50 -4.05 5.79
CA ILE A 234 -15.22 -4.74 7.05
C ILE A 234 -13.80 -5.32 7.02
N GLY A 235 -13.39 -5.96 5.93
CA GLY A 235 -12.03 -6.46 5.74
C GLY A 235 -10.98 -5.35 5.86
N TYR A 236 -11.26 -4.16 5.32
CA TYR A 236 -10.41 -2.99 5.52
C TYR A 236 -10.29 -2.58 6.99
N CYS A 237 -11.40 -2.55 7.74
CA CYS A 237 -11.35 -2.28 9.18
C CYS A 237 -10.52 -3.34 9.93
N GLU A 238 -10.73 -4.63 9.62
CA GLU A 238 -10.02 -5.75 10.26
C GLU A 238 -8.52 -5.71 10.01
N ALA A 239 -8.09 -5.31 8.80
CA ALA A 239 -6.67 -5.12 8.48
C ALA A 239 -5.99 -4.05 9.35
N LEU A 240 -6.77 -3.10 9.89
CA LEU A 240 -6.31 -2.10 10.86
C LEU A 240 -6.40 -2.58 12.31
N GLY A 241 -6.90 -3.80 12.55
CA GLY A 241 -7.19 -4.32 13.88
C GLY A 241 -8.44 -3.71 14.52
N GLU A 242 -9.31 -3.10 13.71
CA GLU A 242 -10.50 -2.38 14.14
C GLU A 242 -11.77 -3.08 13.64
N SER A 243 -12.88 -2.88 14.32
CA SER A 243 -14.22 -3.20 13.82
C SER A 243 -14.88 -1.95 13.24
N VAL A 244 -15.97 -2.16 12.48
CA VAL A 244 -16.81 -1.07 11.97
C VAL A 244 -17.47 -0.21 13.07
N LEU A 245 -17.40 -0.65 14.34
CA LEU A 245 -17.95 0.03 15.50
C LEU A 245 -16.92 0.89 16.25
N ASP A 246 -15.63 0.67 16.02
CA ASP A 246 -14.55 1.33 16.75
C ASP A 246 -14.29 2.76 16.26
N ASP A 247 -14.51 3.03 14.97
CA ASP A 247 -14.46 4.37 14.40
C ASP A 247 -15.38 4.53 13.19
N ILE A 248 -16.46 5.29 13.37
CA ILE A 248 -17.50 5.59 12.37
C ILE A 248 -16.89 6.21 11.10
N THR A 249 -15.78 6.91 11.23
CA THR A 249 -15.19 7.66 10.12
C THR A 249 -14.25 6.83 9.25
N LEU A 250 -13.94 5.57 9.59
CA LEU A 250 -13.05 4.73 8.78
C LEU A 250 -13.53 4.54 7.34
N VAL A 251 -14.84 4.58 7.10
CA VAL A 251 -15.42 4.54 5.74
C VAL A 251 -14.90 5.68 4.85
N TYR A 252 -14.57 6.85 5.43
CA TYR A 252 -13.91 7.93 4.70
C TYR A 252 -12.54 7.47 4.18
N HIS A 253 -11.70 6.92 5.05
CA HIS A 253 -10.35 6.46 4.71
C HIS A 253 -10.40 5.30 3.71
N TYR A 254 -11.31 4.35 3.89
CA TYR A 254 -11.57 3.29 2.91
C TYR A 254 -11.88 3.89 1.52
N LEU A 255 -12.79 4.85 1.43
CA LEU A 255 -13.19 5.46 0.15
C LEU A 255 -12.06 6.23 -0.52
N ILE A 256 -11.33 7.07 0.22
CA ILE A 256 -10.20 7.82 -0.35
C ILE A 256 -9.00 6.93 -0.69
N ASN A 257 -8.94 5.71 -0.16
CA ASN A 257 -7.91 4.71 -0.45
C ASN A 257 -8.37 3.63 -1.45
N TYR A 258 -9.62 3.66 -1.90
CA TYR A 258 -10.22 2.61 -2.72
C TYR A 258 -9.40 2.27 -3.98
N GLU A 259 -8.98 3.29 -4.74
CA GLU A 259 -8.19 3.10 -5.97
C GLU A 259 -6.85 2.38 -5.69
N LYS A 260 -6.25 2.61 -4.51
CA LYS A 260 -5.03 1.92 -4.06
C LYS A 260 -5.31 0.49 -3.61
N LEU A 261 -6.41 0.28 -2.89
CA LEU A 261 -6.79 -1.05 -2.37
C LEU A 261 -7.14 -2.03 -3.49
N HIS A 262 -7.77 -1.53 -4.56
CA HIS A 262 -8.29 -2.39 -5.64
C HIS A 262 -7.54 -2.26 -6.96
N ASN A 263 -6.58 -1.34 -7.07
CA ASN A 263 -5.89 -1.01 -8.32
C ASN A 263 -6.87 -0.70 -9.48
N ASP A 264 -8.06 -0.21 -9.13
CA ASP A 264 -9.14 0.12 -10.05
C ASP A 264 -9.89 1.36 -9.54
N ARG A 265 -10.29 2.22 -10.47
CA ARG A 265 -11.08 3.40 -10.17
C ARG A 265 -12.52 3.17 -10.61
N PRO A 266 -13.48 3.11 -9.67
CA PRO A 266 -14.89 3.02 -10.02
C PRO A 266 -15.32 4.15 -10.95
N THR A 267 -16.25 3.84 -11.85
CA THR A 267 -16.97 4.86 -12.61
C THR A 267 -17.82 5.73 -11.69
N ASP A 268 -18.25 6.91 -12.13
CA ASP A 268 -19.15 7.78 -11.34
C ASP A 268 -20.43 7.02 -10.92
N THR A 269 -20.98 6.21 -11.81
CA THR A 269 -22.11 5.31 -11.53
C THR A 269 -21.75 4.24 -10.49
N GLY A 270 -20.53 3.68 -10.57
CA GLY A 270 -20.00 2.75 -9.58
C GLY A 270 -19.86 3.38 -8.19
N PHE A 271 -19.45 4.65 -8.10
CA PHE A 271 -19.38 5.39 -6.83
C PHE A 271 -20.76 5.65 -6.24
N HIS A 272 -21.75 6.03 -7.05
CA HIS A 272 -23.12 6.17 -6.57
C HIS A 272 -23.67 4.85 -6.03
N SER A 273 -23.46 3.76 -6.78
CA SER A 273 -23.86 2.41 -6.37
C SER A 273 -23.26 2.01 -5.01
N LYS A 274 -21.97 2.27 -4.78
CA LYS A 274 -21.30 2.04 -3.49
C LYS A 274 -21.80 2.97 -2.40
N SER A 275 -22.05 4.24 -2.70
CA SER A 275 -22.63 5.19 -1.75
C SER A 275 -23.98 4.70 -1.24
N ASP A 276 -24.82 4.19 -2.13
CA ASP A 276 -26.13 3.65 -1.78
C ASP A 276 -26.01 2.38 -0.93
N ALA A 277 -25.08 1.48 -1.29
CA ALA A 277 -24.79 0.27 -0.50
C ALA A 277 -24.34 0.64 0.93
N PHE A 278 -23.38 1.56 1.09
CA PHE A 278 -22.94 2.00 2.41
C PHE A 278 -24.05 2.70 3.21
N ARG A 279 -24.91 3.49 2.56
CA ARG A 279 -26.07 4.08 3.23
C ARG A 279 -27.04 3.01 3.71
N GLU A 280 -27.28 1.96 2.93
CA GLU A 280 -28.13 0.85 3.35
C GLU A 280 -27.48 0.05 4.49
N PHE A 281 -26.17 -0.18 4.44
CA PHE A 281 -25.41 -0.78 5.54
C PHE A 281 -25.50 0.04 6.83
N GLY A 282 -25.35 1.36 6.76
CA GLY A 282 -25.56 2.25 7.91
C GLY A 282 -26.99 2.19 8.47
N LYS A 283 -28.01 2.03 7.61
CA LYS A 283 -29.40 1.84 8.07
C LYS A 283 -29.59 0.49 8.76
N PHE A 284 -28.87 -0.54 8.34
CA PHE A 284 -28.83 -1.83 9.02
C PHE A 284 -28.20 -1.67 10.41
N LEU A 285 -27.00 -1.09 10.51
CA LEU A 285 -26.32 -0.86 11.79
C LEU A 285 -27.20 -0.06 12.77
N ARG A 286 -27.96 0.91 12.25
CA ARG A 286 -28.95 1.65 13.06
C ARG A 286 -30.17 0.81 13.45
N ALA A 287 -30.65 -0.07 12.58
CA ALA A 287 -31.79 -0.94 12.87
C ALA A 287 -31.46 -2.00 13.94
N GLU A 288 -30.19 -2.42 14.00
CA GLU A 288 -29.63 -3.30 15.03
C GLU A 288 -29.12 -2.51 16.26
N ASP A 289 -29.52 -1.25 16.46
CA ASP A 289 -29.09 -0.41 17.60
C ASP A 289 -27.56 -0.29 17.79
N LEU A 290 -26.76 -0.64 16.78
CA LEU A 290 -25.29 -0.50 16.76
C LEU A 290 -24.89 0.95 16.50
N PHE A 291 -25.69 1.67 15.70
CA PHE A 291 -25.60 3.11 15.48
C PHE A 291 -26.79 3.83 16.10
N SER A 292 -26.52 4.91 16.84
CA SER A 292 -27.54 5.94 17.10
C SER A 292 -27.90 6.70 15.82
N SER A 293 -28.94 7.54 15.87
CA SER A 293 -29.26 8.44 14.75
C SER A 293 -28.09 9.40 14.44
N GLU A 294 -27.36 9.86 15.47
CA GLU A 294 -26.21 10.74 15.31
C GLU A 294 -25.03 10.00 14.67
N ASP A 295 -24.78 8.75 15.09
CA ASP A 295 -23.73 7.90 14.49
C ASP A 295 -24.00 7.63 13.01
N TYR A 296 -25.26 7.32 12.65
CA TYR A 296 -25.67 7.15 11.27
C TYR A 296 -25.44 8.44 10.44
N ASP A 297 -25.79 9.60 11.00
CA ASP A 297 -25.57 10.88 10.32
C ASP A 297 -24.07 11.17 10.11
N LEU A 298 -23.23 10.86 11.11
CA LEU A 298 -21.76 10.99 11.01
C LEU A 298 -21.19 10.02 9.96
N PHE A 299 -21.65 8.76 9.95
CA PHE A 299 -21.25 7.76 8.96
C PHE A 299 -21.58 8.21 7.54
N VAL A 300 -22.81 8.71 7.34
CA VAL A 300 -23.27 9.24 6.06
C VAL A 300 -22.48 10.48 5.62
N GLN A 301 -22.13 11.36 6.56
CA GLN A 301 -21.28 12.51 6.29
C GLN A 301 -19.87 12.07 5.87
N ALA A 302 -19.29 11.08 6.56
CA ALA A 302 -17.98 10.51 6.21
C ALA A 302 -17.97 9.89 4.81
N ILE A 303 -19.01 9.14 4.43
CA ILE A 303 -19.20 8.61 3.07
C ILE A 303 -19.24 9.75 2.04
N SER A 304 -20.09 10.75 2.30
CA SER A 304 -20.30 11.86 1.37
C SER A 304 -19.02 12.69 1.19
N GLN A 305 -18.27 12.89 2.28
CA GLN A 305 -16.97 13.56 2.25
C GLN A 305 -15.94 12.71 1.49
N GLY A 306 -15.85 11.40 1.77
CA GLY A 306 -14.89 10.51 1.12
C GLY A 306 -15.08 10.46 -0.39
N ILE A 307 -16.33 10.35 -0.87
CA ILE A 307 -16.66 10.39 -2.30
C ILE A 307 -16.29 11.74 -2.92
N LYS A 308 -16.62 12.85 -2.24
CA LYS A 308 -16.30 14.20 -2.73
C LYS A 308 -14.78 14.39 -2.85
N ASP A 309 -14.04 14.01 -1.83
CA ASP A 309 -12.59 14.22 -1.76
C ASP A 309 -11.87 13.31 -2.77
N LEU A 310 -12.34 12.06 -2.91
CA LEU A 310 -11.92 11.15 -3.97
C LEU A 310 -12.17 11.76 -5.36
N GLY A 311 -13.34 12.37 -5.60
CA GLY A 311 -13.71 12.97 -6.90
C GLY A 311 -13.08 14.33 -7.20
N SER A 312 -12.52 15.03 -6.22
CA SER A 312 -12.09 16.42 -6.37
C SER A 312 -10.78 16.57 -7.20
N LYS A 313 -10.71 17.60 -8.06
CA LYS A 313 -9.47 18.00 -8.78
C LYS A 313 -8.43 18.68 -7.88
N GLN A 314 -8.72 18.87 -6.59
CA GLN A 314 -7.73 19.32 -5.57
C GLN A 314 -6.75 18.19 -5.18
N ARG A 315 -6.79 17.08 -5.92
CA ARG A 315 -5.79 16.00 -6.08
C ARG A 315 -4.38 16.52 -6.45
N MET A 316 -3.73 17.25 -5.56
CA MET A 316 -2.28 17.16 -5.43
C MET A 316 -1.94 15.93 -4.58
N TYR A 317 -2.67 15.72 -3.48
CA TYR A 317 -2.37 14.73 -2.43
C TYR A 317 -2.54 13.26 -2.84
N HIS A 318 -3.66 12.89 -3.43
CA HIS A 318 -3.94 11.49 -3.74
C HIS A 318 -3.22 11.00 -5.00
N LEU A 319 -3.17 11.83 -6.07
CA LEU A 319 -2.47 11.49 -7.30
C LEU A 319 -0.95 11.48 -7.09
N GLN A 320 -0.40 12.40 -6.28
CA GLN A 320 1.01 12.34 -5.93
C GLN A 320 1.31 11.19 -4.98
N ARG A 321 0.45 10.83 -4.02
CA ARG A 321 0.63 9.62 -3.19
C ARG A 321 0.59 8.34 -4.03
N ILE A 322 -0.36 8.17 -4.95
CA ILE A 322 -0.41 7.03 -5.88
C ILE A 322 0.80 7.02 -6.83
N ILE A 323 1.13 8.15 -7.47
CA ILE A 323 2.31 8.24 -8.35
C ILE A 323 3.60 7.99 -7.56
N ARG A 324 3.69 8.42 -6.30
CA ARG A 324 4.87 8.22 -5.44
C ARG A 324 4.97 6.81 -4.90
N ASP A 325 3.86 6.17 -4.54
CA ASP A 325 3.79 4.77 -4.11
C ASP A 325 4.04 3.84 -5.29
N MET A 326 3.48 4.12 -6.46
CA MET A 326 3.86 3.44 -7.70
C MET A 326 5.33 3.71 -8.02
N GLN A 327 5.83 4.94 -7.90
CA GLN A 327 7.25 5.21 -8.09
C GLN A 327 8.12 4.61 -6.97
N ARG A 328 7.61 4.34 -5.76
CA ARG A 328 8.33 3.74 -4.63
C ARG A 328 8.33 2.23 -4.76
N GLN A 329 7.23 1.60 -5.14
CA GLN A 329 7.18 0.20 -5.56
C GLN A 329 8.04 0.00 -6.79
N VAL A 330 7.91 0.82 -7.84
CA VAL A 330 8.75 0.75 -9.03
C VAL A 330 10.22 1.11 -8.72
N ARG A 331 10.51 2.06 -7.83
CA ARG A 331 11.90 2.36 -7.39
C ARG A 331 12.47 1.25 -6.53
N ASN A 332 11.75 0.73 -5.53
CA ASN A 332 12.18 -0.38 -4.69
C ASN A 332 12.37 -1.64 -5.54
N GLN A 333 11.42 -1.96 -6.44
CA GLN A 333 11.55 -3.03 -7.43
C GLN A 333 12.75 -2.79 -8.36
N ARG A 334 12.99 -1.55 -8.81
CA ARG A 334 14.15 -1.20 -9.66
C ARG A 334 15.47 -1.24 -8.89
N GLU A 335 15.56 -0.70 -7.68
CA GLU A 335 16.75 -0.68 -6.81
C GLU A 335 17.10 -2.10 -6.37
N HIS A 336 16.10 -2.90 -6.01
CA HIS A 336 16.23 -4.32 -5.71
C HIS A 336 16.59 -5.16 -6.95
N ALA A 337 16.16 -4.79 -8.16
CA ALA A 337 16.64 -5.41 -9.39
C ALA A 337 18.06 -4.94 -9.79
N ILE A 338 18.40 -3.66 -9.53
CA ILE A 338 19.69 -3.04 -9.88
C ILE A 338 20.86 -3.73 -9.19
N GLN A 339 20.69 -4.20 -7.95
CA GLN A 339 21.74 -5.00 -7.26
C GLN A 339 22.11 -6.30 -8.00
N TYR A 340 21.24 -6.80 -8.90
CA TYR A 340 21.45 -8.01 -9.68
C TYR A 340 21.72 -7.77 -11.17
N VAL A 341 21.62 -6.54 -11.67
CA VAL A 341 21.76 -6.20 -13.11
C VAL A 341 23.15 -6.55 -13.68
N ASN A 342 24.16 -6.56 -12.82
CA ASN A 342 25.55 -6.90 -13.17
C ASN A 342 25.86 -8.39 -12.95
N LYS A 343 24.86 -9.23 -12.71
CA LYS A 343 25.02 -10.68 -12.52
C LYS A 343 24.32 -11.42 -13.66
N GLN A 344 24.99 -12.45 -14.17
CA GLN A 344 24.45 -13.38 -15.15
C GLN A 344 24.42 -14.77 -14.52
N TYR A 345 23.25 -15.41 -14.57
CA TYR A 345 23.00 -16.73 -14.00
C TYR A 345 22.98 -17.76 -15.13
N THR A 346 23.64 -18.90 -14.92
CA THR A 346 23.49 -20.09 -15.76
C THR A 346 22.50 -21.03 -15.09
N ILE A 347 21.46 -21.40 -15.82
CA ILE A 347 20.36 -22.21 -15.32
C ILE A 347 20.30 -23.50 -16.13
N TYR A 348 20.18 -24.62 -15.43
CA TYR A 348 19.84 -25.92 -15.98
C TYR A 348 18.39 -26.26 -15.63
N VAL A 349 17.62 -26.69 -16.63
CA VAL A 349 16.23 -27.09 -16.47
C VAL A 349 16.01 -28.45 -17.11
N GLU A 350 15.38 -29.37 -16.39
CA GLU A 350 15.10 -30.73 -16.83
C GLU A 350 13.61 -31.04 -16.66
N LEU A 351 13.00 -31.68 -17.67
CA LEU A 351 11.66 -32.23 -17.55
C LEU A 351 11.71 -33.50 -16.68
N SER A 352 10.98 -33.49 -15.57
CA SER A 352 10.98 -34.61 -14.62
C SER A 352 10.36 -35.87 -15.22
N ASP A 353 10.87 -37.02 -14.79
CA ASP A 353 10.33 -38.36 -15.05
C ASP A 353 10.25 -38.79 -16.54
N TYR A 354 10.77 -37.99 -17.47
CA TYR A 354 10.81 -38.30 -18.90
C TYR A 354 12.15 -38.90 -19.34
N HIS A 355 12.11 -39.92 -20.20
CA HIS A 355 13.30 -40.58 -20.74
C HIS A 355 13.22 -40.74 -22.28
N PRO A 356 14.30 -40.46 -23.03
CA PRO A 356 15.60 -39.92 -22.58
C PRO A 356 15.48 -38.51 -21.97
N LYS A 357 16.41 -38.14 -21.08
CA LYS A 357 16.37 -36.86 -20.35
C LYS A 357 16.21 -35.68 -21.31
N MET A 358 15.14 -34.91 -21.14
CA MET A 358 14.88 -33.68 -21.89
C MET A 358 15.25 -32.47 -21.04
N TRP A 359 16.15 -31.61 -21.54
CA TRP A 359 16.71 -30.54 -20.72
C TRP A 359 17.17 -29.33 -21.54
N ARG A 360 17.36 -28.20 -20.85
CA ARG A 360 17.85 -26.92 -21.37
C ARG A 360 18.89 -26.35 -20.42
N ARG A 361 19.94 -25.78 -20.98
CA ARG A 361 20.87 -24.90 -20.26
C ARG A 361 20.91 -23.57 -20.96
N PHE A 362 20.65 -22.50 -20.23
CA PHE A 362 20.63 -21.14 -20.76
C PHE A 362 21.15 -20.15 -19.71
N THR A 363 21.52 -18.96 -20.17
CA THR A 363 21.90 -17.87 -19.29
C THR A 363 20.82 -16.81 -19.24
N VAL A 364 20.63 -16.20 -18.07
CA VAL A 364 19.66 -15.12 -17.84
C VAL A 364 20.27 -14.04 -16.96
N SER A 365 19.75 -12.82 -17.05
CA SER A 365 20.21 -11.69 -16.24
C SER A 365 19.61 -11.76 -14.83
N GLY A 366 20.34 -11.35 -13.79
CA GLY A 366 19.86 -11.42 -12.40
C GLY A 366 18.66 -10.50 -12.11
N ASP A 367 18.48 -9.44 -12.88
CA ASP A 367 17.32 -8.52 -12.86
C ASP A 367 16.10 -9.06 -13.60
N THR A 368 16.13 -10.32 -14.06
CA THR A 368 14.95 -10.95 -14.69
C THR A 368 13.96 -11.34 -13.61
N ARG A 369 12.69 -10.96 -13.77
CA ARG A 369 11.61 -11.40 -12.87
C ARG A 369 11.37 -12.91 -12.97
N LEU A 370 10.91 -13.54 -11.89
CA LEU A 370 10.70 -15.00 -11.88
C LEU A 370 9.58 -15.45 -12.81
N ASP A 371 8.57 -14.62 -13.07
CA ASP A 371 7.51 -14.94 -14.03
C ASP A 371 8.06 -14.96 -15.47
N MET A 372 8.93 -14.01 -15.81
CA MET A 372 9.65 -13.99 -17.09
C MET A 372 10.60 -15.17 -17.24
N LEU A 373 11.19 -15.65 -16.14
CA LEU A 373 11.94 -16.91 -16.12
C LEU A 373 11.01 -18.10 -16.41
N CYS A 374 9.84 -18.18 -15.79
CA CYS A 374 8.85 -19.23 -16.06
C CYS A 374 8.41 -19.21 -17.52
N PHE A 375 8.08 -18.04 -18.09
CA PHE A 375 7.76 -17.90 -19.52
C PHE A 375 8.91 -18.37 -20.42
N ALA A 376 10.15 -18.05 -20.05
CA ALA A 376 11.33 -18.54 -20.76
C ALA A 376 11.43 -20.07 -20.76
N ILE A 377 11.16 -20.70 -19.62
CA ILE A 377 11.19 -22.15 -19.47
C ILE A 377 10.07 -22.82 -20.26
N LEU A 378 8.82 -22.37 -20.10
CA LEU A 378 7.67 -22.90 -20.83
C LEU A 378 7.88 -22.81 -22.34
N ALA A 379 8.32 -21.64 -22.83
CA ALA A 379 8.69 -21.46 -24.23
C ALA A 379 9.84 -22.38 -24.64
N ALA A 380 10.80 -22.67 -23.76
CA ALA A 380 11.94 -23.50 -24.09
C ALA A 380 11.59 -24.98 -24.28
N PHE A 381 10.50 -25.42 -23.65
CA PHE A 381 9.93 -26.74 -23.77
C PHE A 381 8.70 -26.76 -24.68
N ASN A 382 8.48 -25.70 -25.49
CA ASN A 382 7.41 -25.63 -26.48
C ASN A 382 5.99 -25.80 -25.91
N ALA A 383 5.78 -25.43 -24.65
CA ALA A 383 4.43 -25.25 -24.11
C ALA A 383 3.69 -24.17 -24.91
N ASP A 384 2.37 -24.25 -24.96
CA ASP A 384 1.55 -23.32 -25.73
C ASP A 384 1.11 -22.07 -24.93
N GLY A 385 1.12 -22.17 -23.60
CA GLY A 385 0.81 -21.09 -22.65
C GLY A 385 -0.68 -20.95 -22.33
N HIS A 386 -1.50 -22.00 -22.48
CA HIS A 386 -2.94 -21.93 -22.17
C HIS A 386 -3.32 -22.41 -20.76
N HIS A 387 -2.38 -23.01 -20.02
CA HIS A 387 -2.65 -23.59 -18.69
C HIS A 387 -2.00 -22.80 -17.56
N LEU A 388 -2.47 -22.99 -16.33
CA LEU A 388 -1.86 -22.36 -15.16
C LEU A 388 -0.48 -22.97 -14.85
N PHE A 389 0.36 -22.18 -14.18
CA PHE A 389 1.64 -22.66 -13.66
C PHE A 389 1.93 -22.09 -12.28
N GLU A 390 2.86 -22.76 -11.59
CA GLU A 390 3.36 -22.35 -10.29
C GLU A 390 4.84 -22.71 -10.15
N LEU A 391 5.62 -21.82 -9.53
CA LEU A 391 7.02 -22.06 -9.23
C LEU A 391 7.18 -22.35 -7.74
N HIS A 392 7.84 -23.46 -7.39
CA HIS A 392 8.04 -23.91 -6.02
C HIS A 392 9.52 -23.82 -5.61
N GLN A 393 9.75 -23.44 -4.36
CA GLN A 393 11.03 -23.55 -3.66
C GLN A 393 10.79 -24.14 -2.26
N GLY A 394 11.01 -25.44 -2.09
CA GLY A 394 10.66 -26.10 -0.82
C GLY A 394 9.18 -25.95 -0.51
N ASN A 395 8.84 -25.29 0.61
CA ASN A 395 7.45 -25.00 1.01
C ASN A 395 6.94 -23.62 0.52
N THR A 396 7.77 -22.85 -0.20
CA THR A 396 7.37 -21.55 -0.73
C THR A 396 6.85 -21.68 -2.14
N HIS A 397 5.71 -21.06 -2.39
CA HIS A 397 4.94 -21.12 -3.62
C HIS A 397 4.95 -19.74 -4.28
N TYR A 398 5.41 -19.63 -5.52
CA TYR A 398 5.42 -18.39 -6.29
C TYR A 398 4.33 -18.46 -7.37
N GLN A 399 3.37 -17.56 -7.28
CA GLN A 399 2.15 -17.55 -8.11
C GLN A 399 1.93 -16.19 -8.75
N LEU A 400 1.27 -16.17 -9.91
CA LEU A 400 0.77 -14.92 -10.50
C LEU A 400 -0.26 -14.29 -9.53
N PRO A 401 -0.34 -12.95 -9.43
CA PRO A 401 -1.23 -12.27 -8.48
C PRO A 401 -2.69 -12.73 -8.54
N ILE A 402 -3.19 -13.01 -9.75
CA ILE A 402 -4.57 -13.46 -9.99
C ILE A 402 -4.83 -14.89 -9.47
N LEU A 403 -3.77 -15.66 -9.20
CA LEU A 403 -3.83 -17.03 -8.71
C LEU A 403 -3.49 -17.14 -7.23
N ASP A 404 -3.12 -16.03 -6.57
CA ASP A 404 -2.84 -16.02 -5.14
C ASP A 404 -4.12 -16.30 -4.35
N SER A 405 -4.23 -17.54 -3.87
CA SER A 405 -5.41 -18.02 -3.14
C SER A 405 -5.51 -17.45 -1.71
N GLY A 406 -4.50 -16.73 -1.22
CA GLY A 406 -4.45 -16.20 0.15
C GLY A 406 -4.20 -17.25 1.24
N PHE A 407 -3.98 -18.53 0.87
CA PHE A 407 -3.71 -19.63 1.79
C PHE A 407 -2.32 -20.25 1.54
N GLY A 408 -1.50 -20.37 2.59
CA GLY A 408 -0.15 -20.95 2.53
C GLY A 408 0.98 -19.90 2.47
N GLN A 409 2.23 -20.33 2.27
CA GLN A 409 3.37 -19.43 2.02
C GLN A 409 3.45 -19.10 0.51
N SER A 410 2.44 -18.40 -0.02
CA SER A 410 2.45 -17.88 -1.39
C SER A 410 3.21 -16.55 -1.47
N LYS A 411 3.94 -16.32 -2.57
CA LYS A 411 4.62 -15.07 -2.92
C LYS A 411 4.22 -14.65 -4.33
N ASP A 412 4.05 -13.34 -4.52
CA ASP A 412 3.84 -12.76 -5.84
C ASP A 412 5.10 -12.96 -6.71
N ILE A 413 4.95 -13.77 -7.75
CA ILE A 413 6.03 -14.10 -8.69
C ILE A 413 6.50 -12.89 -9.50
N THR A 414 5.65 -11.87 -9.68
CA THR A 414 5.97 -10.62 -10.40
C THR A 414 6.81 -9.64 -9.56
N GLN A 415 6.97 -9.93 -8.26
CA GLN A 415 7.77 -9.15 -7.31
C GLN A 415 9.02 -9.88 -6.82
N SER A 416 9.45 -10.92 -7.55
CA SER A 416 10.64 -11.71 -7.25
C SER A 416 11.55 -11.79 -8.48
N TRP A 417 12.87 -11.86 -8.28
CA TRP A 417 13.86 -11.89 -9.35
C TRP A 417 14.74 -13.14 -9.30
N VAL A 418 15.34 -13.49 -10.45
CA VAL A 418 16.39 -14.50 -10.57
C VAL A 418 17.52 -14.24 -9.56
N GLY A 419 17.84 -12.98 -9.31
CA GLY A 419 18.85 -12.56 -8.34
C GLY A 419 18.59 -13.03 -6.91
N ASP A 420 17.34 -13.26 -6.54
CA ASP A 420 16.91 -13.74 -5.23
C ASP A 420 17.05 -15.26 -5.08
N CYS A 421 17.25 -15.97 -6.19
CA CYS A 421 17.39 -17.42 -6.18
C CYS A 421 18.78 -17.86 -5.71
N ASN A 422 18.81 -18.91 -4.90
CA ASN A 422 20.03 -19.48 -4.35
C ASN A 422 20.49 -20.70 -5.17
N LEU A 423 21.80 -20.84 -5.41
CA LEU A 423 22.40 -21.98 -6.10
C LEU A 423 22.28 -23.30 -5.33
N ASP A 424 22.14 -23.24 -4.00
CA ASP A 424 22.04 -24.42 -3.14
C ASP A 424 20.63 -25.03 -3.10
N HIS A 425 19.63 -24.35 -3.67
CA HIS A 425 18.24 -24.79 -3.67
C HIS A 425 17.82 -25.27 -5.06
N GLU A 426 16.99 -26.33 -5.07
CA GLU A 426 16.26 -26.74 -6.27
C GLU A 426 14.90 -26.06 -6.31
N TYR A 427 14.51 -25.67 -7.52
CA TYR A 427 13.22 -25.06 -7.81
C TYR A 427 12.43 -25.99 -8.75
N SER A 428 11.11 -25.96 -8.68
CA SER A 428 10.23 -26.76 -9.53
C SER A 428 9.18 -25.87 -10.15
N LEU A 429 9.05 -25.89 -11.47
CA LEU A 429 7.95 -25.23 -12.18
C LEU A 429 6.94 -26.30 -12.56
N VAL A 430 5.75 -26.22 -11.97
CA VAL A 430 4.61 -27.07 -12.31
C VAL A 430 3.74 -26.31 -13.28
N TYR A 431 3.43 -26.91 -14.43
CA TYR A 431 2.61 -26.33 -15.49
C TYR A 431 1.54 -27.33 -15.93
N ASP A 432 0.34 -26.82 -16.14
CA ASP A 432 -0.88 -27.58 -16.38
C ASP A 432 -1.22 -28.54 -15.23
N PHE A 433 -2.17 -28.15 -14.38
CA PHE A 433 -2.58 -28.98 -13.24
C PHE A 433 -3.39 -30.23 -13.66
N GLY A 434 -3.71 -30.38 -14.95
CA GLY A 434 -4.18 -31.65 -15.52
C GLY A 434 -3.03 -32.61 -15.79
N ASP A 435 -2.12 -32.24 -16.68
CA ASP A 435 -1.01 -33.10 -17.14
C ASP A 435 0.19 -33.13 -16.17
N MET A 436 0.27 -32.18 -15.25
CA MET A 436 1.27 -32.04 -14.18
C MET A 436 2.71 -32.02 -14.71
N TRP A 437 2.99 -31.20 -15.72
CA TRP A 437 4.36 -31.03 -16.23
C TRP A 437 5.23 -30.41 -15.16
N ASN A 438 6.28 -31.14 -14.73
CA ASN A 438 7.20 -30.67 -13.70
C ASN A 438 8.61 -30.45 -14.26
N PHE A 439 9.02 -29.19 -14.31
CA PHE A 439 10.37 -28.79 -14.70
C PHE A 439 11.24 -28.54 -13.47
N LYS A 440 12.28 -29.35 -13.27
CA LYS A 440 13.29 -29.13 -12.23
C LYS A 440 14.30 -28.09 -12.69
N ILE A 441 14.50 -27.06 -11.88
CA ILE A 441 15.34 -25.90 -12.19
C ILE A 441 16.48 -25.84 -11.18
N LYS A 442 17.70 -25.71 -11.70
CA LYS A 442 18.92 -25.57 -10.91
C LYS A 442 19.74 -24.38 -11.40
N PHE A 443 20.12 -23.51 -10.48
CA PHE A 443 21.06 -22.43 -10.73
C PHE A 443 22.49 -22.96 -10.57
N GLU A 444 23.23 -23.06 -11.68
CA GLU A 444 24.54 -23.72 -11.70
C GLU A 444 25.70 -22.75 -11.42
N GLU A 445 25.60 -21.51 -11.90
CA GLU A 445 26.72 -20.56 -11.84
C GLU A 445 26.23 -19.11 -11.89
N VAL A 446 26.93 -18.21 -11.19
CA VAL A 446 26.74 -16.75 -11.29
C VAL A 446 28.04 -16.08 -11.71
N LYS A 447 27.99 -15.30 -12.80
CA LYS A 447 29.13 -14.55 -13.33
C LYS A 447 28.86 -13.05 -13.35
N PRO A 448 29.88 -12.20 -13.10
CA PRO A 448 29.75 -10.76 -13.30
C PRO A 448 29.61 -10.42 -14.78
N LYS A 449 28.67 -9.52 -15.10
CA LYS A 449 28.37 -9.01 -16.43
C LYS A 449 28.95 -7.61 -16.59
N ARG A 450 29.69 -7.37 -17.67
CA ARG A 450 30.47 -6.12 -17.88
C ARG A 450 29.65 -4.91 -18.34
N PHE A 451 28.37 -5.06 -18.71
CA PHE A 451 27.51 -3.96 -19.15
C PHE A 451 26.05 -4.15 -18.68
N PRO A 452 25.38 -3.12 -18.12
CA PRO A 452 24.00 -3.17 -17.65
C PRO A 452 22.98 -3.03 -18.80
N ALA A 453 23.14 -3.83 -19.86
CA ALA A 453 22.14 -3.94 -20.92
C ALA A 453 21.16 -5.07 -20.57
N HIS A 454 19.84 -4.84 -20.65
CA HIS A 454 18.86 -5.93 -20.56
C HIS A 454 19.13 -6.92 -21.70
N THR A 455 19.70 -8.07 -21.37
CA THR A 455 19.93 -9.15 -22.32
C THR A 455 18.89 -10.22 -22.01
N GLY A 456 17.97 -10.46 -22.95
CA GLY A 456 17.06 -11.59 -22.86
C GLY A 456 17.80 -12.92 -22.71
N PRO A 457 17.10 -13.99 -22.31
CA PRO A 457 17.72 -15.28 -22.04
C PRO A 457 18.42 -15.83 -23.29
N GLN A 458 19.55 -16.50 -23.08
CA GLN A 458 20.38 -17.05 -24.16
C GLN A 458 20.58 -18.55 -23.97
N ILE A 459 20.07 -19.33 -24.92
CA ILE A 459 20.26 -20.78 -24.92
C ILE A 459 21.74 -21.12 -25.11
N VAL A 460 22.26 -22.03 -24.29
CA VAL A 460 23.64 -22.53 -24.36
C VAL A 460 23.66 -23.93 -24.98
N SER A 461 22.81 -24.82 -24.46
CA SER A 461 22.70 -26.21 -24.92
C SER A 461 21.37 -26.82 -24.46
N GLY A 462 21.01 -27.98 -25.00
CA GLY A 462 19.80 -28.70 -24.59
C GLY A 462 19.57 -29.94 -25.45
N PHE A 463 18.58 -30.73 -25.07
CA PHE A 463 18.20 -31.96 -25.76
C PHE A 463 16.67 -32.17 -25.73
N GLY A 464 16.12 -32.72 -26.82
CA GLY A 464 14.70 -32.98 -27.03
C GLY A 464 13.92 -31.73 -27.46
N ASN A 465 12.79 -31.91 -28.14
CA ASN A 465 12.06 -30.81 -28.80
C ASN A 465 10.97 -30.15 -27.94
N GLY A 466 10.69 -30.67 -26.74
CA GLY A 466 9.71 -30.09 -25.82
C GLY A 466 8.54 -31.02 -25.53
N ILE A 467 7.55 -30.49 -24.83
CA ILE A 467 6.28 -31.16 -24.50
C ILE A 467 5.27 -31.00 -25.64
N LEU A 468 4.20 -31.77 -25.53
CA LEU A 468 2.96 -31.58 -26.28
C LEU A 468 1.86 -31.40 -25.24
N ASP A 469 1.20 -30.25 -25.22
CA ASP A 469 0.09 -29.96 -24.31
C ASP A 469 -1.07 -30.98 -24.51
N ASP A 470 -1.85 -31.20 -23.44
CA ASP A 470 -3.06 -32.04 -23.42
C ASP A 470 -2.87 -33.50 -23.88
N ILE A 471 -1.71 -34.10 -23.60
CA ILE A 471 -1.40 -35.49 -24.00
C ILE A 471 -1.46 -36.49 -22.84
N GLY A 472 -1.76 -36.04 -21.61
CA GLY A 472 -1.72 -36.87 -20.41
C GLY A 472 -0.32 -36.92 -19.79
N GLY A 473 0.41 -35.80 -19.87
CA GLY A 473 1.71 -35.59 -19.25
C GLY A 473 2.81 -36.49 -19.81
N VAL A 474 3.81 -36.77 -18.97
CA VAL A 474 5.02 -37.54 -19.33
C VAL A 474 4.70 -38.91 -19.95
N LYS A 475 3.63 -39.58 -19.50
CA LYS A 475 3.21 -40.87 -20.03
C LYS A 475 2.74 -40.75 -21.48
N GLY A 476 1.92 -39.74 -21.77
CA GLY A 476 1.47 -39.41 -23.12
C GLY A 476 2.63 -39.06 -24.03
N LEU A 477 3.54 -38.21 -23.57
CA LEU A 477 4.73 -37.81 -24.33
C LEU A 477 5.64 -39.00 -24.64
N THR A 478 5.83 -39.92 -23.68
CA THR A 478 6.62 -41.15 -23.88
C THR A 478 6.00 -42.05 -24.95
N GLN A 479 4.67 -42.09 -25.03
CA GLN A 479 3.99 -42.85 -26.06
C GLN A 479 4.10 -42.15 -27.43
N ALA A 480 3.88 -40.85 -27.49
CA ALA A 480 4.03 -40.05 -28.70
C ALA A 480 5.45 -40.14 -29.29
N ALA A 481 6.47 -40.16 -28.42
CA ALA A 481 7.88 -40.24 -28.83
C ALA A 481 8.27 -41.59 -29.48
N LYS A 482 7.43 -42.63 -29.35
CA LYS A 482 7.61 -43.88 -30.11
C LYS A 482 7.18 -43.74 -31.56
N ASP A 483 6.15 -42.92 -31.79
CA ASP A 483 5.54 -42.70 -33.10
C ASP A 483 6.24 -41.53 -33.84
N ASP A 484 6.69 -40.53 -33.09
CA ASP A 484 7.49 -39.40 -33.58
C ASP A 484 8.85 -39.33 -32.84
N PRO A 485 9.89 -39.98 -33.40
CA PRO A 485 11.24 -39.93 -32.84
C PRO A 485 11.84 -38.52 -32.76
N ASP A 486 11.32 -37.54 -33.52
CA ASP A 486 11.85 -36.18 -33.51
C ASP A 486 11.65 -35.51 -32.14
N ILE A 487 10.69 -35.95 -31.32
CA ILE A 487 10.52 -35.47 -29.93
C ILE A 487 11.83 -35.63 -29.14
N ASN A 488 12.59 -36.69 -29.41
CA ASN A 488 13.86 -37.01 -28.78
C ASN A 488 15.09 -36.65 -29.65
N ALA A 489 14.92 -35.82 -30.68
CA ALA A 489 16.04 -35.36 -31.48
C ALA A 489 16.92 -34.35 -30.70
N PRO A 490 18.23 -34.27 -31.01
CA PRO A 490 19.07 -33.20 -30.49
C PRO A 490 18.53 -31.81 -30.85
N LEU A 491 18.58 -30.88 -29.90
CA LEU A 491 18.06 -29.54 -30.08
C LEU A 491 18.90 -28.76 -31.10
N ASN A 492 18.26 -28.22 -32.15
CA ASN A 492 18.93 -27.34 -33.11
C ASN A 492 19.10 -25.94 -32.52
N ILE A 493 20.25 -25.69 -31.89
CA ILE A 493 20.54 -24.45 -31.16
C ILE A 493 20.39 -23.18 -32.03
N PRO A 494 20.93 -23.09 -33.26
CA PRO A 494 20.74 -21.91 -34.10
C PRO A 494 19.26 -21.61 -34.42
N LYS A 495 18.49 -22.64 -34.78
CA LYS A 495 17.05 -22.48 -35.09
C LYS A 495 16.28 -22.05 -33.84
N PHE A 496 16.54 -22.71 -32.71
CA PHE A 496 15.92 -22.42 -31.43
C PHE A 496 16.18 -20.98 -31.00
N LYS A 497 17.44 -20.51 -31.08
CA LYS A 497 17.81 -19.13 -30.72
C LYS A 497 17.01 -18.08 -31.47
N ASN A 498 16.67 -18.31 -32.75
CA ASN A 498 15.90 -17.38 -33.57
C ASN A 498 14.39 -17.36 -33.23
N GLN A 499 13.87 -18.46 -32.68
CA GLN A 499 12.44 -18.63 -32.42
C GLN A 499 12.08 -18.36 -30.96
N TRP A 500 12.99 -18.67 -30.04
CA TRP A 500 12.71 -18.71 -28.61
C TRP A 500 12.23 -17.35 -28.07
N SER A 501 12.88 -16.24 -28.43
CA SER A 501 12.42 -14.91 -27.98
C SER A 501 10.99 -14.57 -28.42
N ARG A 502 10.56 -15.04 -29.61
CA ARG A 502 9.17 -14.86 -30.08
C ARG A 502 8.20 -15.76 -29.34
N GLN A 503 8.62 -16.97 -28.97
CA GLN A 503 7.80 -17.88 -28.17
C GLN A 503 7.63 -17.36 -26.74
N ILE A 504 8.68 -16.81 -26.12
CA ILE A 504 8.57 -16.17 -24.80
C ILE A 504 7.52 -15.06 -24.84
N GLU A 505 7.57 -14.21 -25.86
CA GLU A 505 6.58 -13.15 -26.05
C GLU A 505 5.17 -13.69 -26.29
N LYS A 506 5.03 -14.82 -26.99
CA LYS A 506 3.73 -15.49 -27.16
C LYS A 506 3.18 -15.98 -25.82
N ILE A 507 3.98 -16.68 -25.02
CA ILE A 507 3.59 -17.15 -23.68
C ILE A 507 3.21 -15.97 -22.80
N ARG A 508 4.05 -14.92 -22.74
CA ARG A 508 3.81 -13.72 -21.96
C ARG A 508 2.42 -13.11 -22.23
N ARG A 509 2.04 -12.99 -23.51
CA ARG A 509 0.72 -12.45 -23.93
C ARG A 509 -0.47 -13.30 -23.54
N SER A 510 -0.28 -14.56 -23.17
CA SER A 510 -1.36 -15.40 -22.67
C SER A 510 -1.68 -15.14 -21.20
N TYR A 511 -0.77 -14.53 -20.44
CA TYR A 511 -0.88 -14.30 -19.00
C TYR A 511 -0.89 -12.81 -18.60
N GLU A 512 -0.72 -11.90 -19.57
CA GLU A 512 -0.89 -10.45 -19.44
C GLU A 512 -2.12 -10.00 -20.22
#